data_AF-A0A2S5TLW7-F1
#
_entry.id   AF-A0A2S5TLW7-F1
#
_cell.length_a   1.000
_cell.length_b   1.000
_cell.length_c   1.000
_cell.angle_alpha   90.00
_cell.angle_beta   90.00
_cell.angle_gamma   90.00
#
_symmetry.space_group_name_H-M   'P 1'
#
loop_
_entity.id
_entity.type
_entity.pdbx_description
1 polymer ?
#
loop_
_entity_poly.entity_id
_entity_poly.type
_entity_poly.pdbx_seq_one_letter_code
_entity_poly.pdbx_strand_id
1 'polypeptide(L)'
;MQENQDSGARVWWYANGTQQHGPISAHELKRIAAEGGLQPDALVWREGMAEWIAASSVRGLMPETPPPAPAPDFTEVSPAPAPGAPPAWAAASARPVDNEAPWFAVSTRKLLVMSIFTFSFYSLYWFYKQWWRVKQREGSDILPFWRAVFAIFFAHSLFKRIRAEADAARLPHSFEAGTMAVAFIVLSLVGNFLPGPLTLVAMLSVLTLTPAQELANRINAQVAPDHPRNDRYSSLNITGMVLGGLMLVMAFLGSMLPEEAAEEAPRRKPGSSAPVALSAPDSLQA
;
A
#
# COMPACT_ATOMS: atom_id res chain seq x y z
N MET A 1 67.05 -23.46 -22.08
CA MET A 1 65.96 -24.38 -21.70
C MET A 1 66.14 -24.72 -20.24
N GLN A 2 65.39 -24.06 -19.36
CA GLN A 2 64.81 -24.70 -18.17
C GLN A 2 63.63 -23.80 -17.78
N GLU A 3 62.46 -24.41 -17.84
CA GLU A 3 61.14 -23.81 -17.82
C GLU A 3 60.82 -23.28 -16.42
N ASN A 4 60.60 -21.97 -16.30
CA ASN A 4 60.21 -21.34 -15.04
C ASN A 4 58.71 -21.60 -14.82
N GLN A 5 58.36 -22.85 -14.52
CA GLN A 5 57.03 -23.25 -14.07
C GLN A 5 56.86 -22.92 -12.58
N ASP A 6 56.88 -21.63 -12.24
CA ASP A 6 56.28 -21.17 -10.99
C ASP A 6 54.79 -20.91 -11.28
N SER A 7 54.04 -22.01 -11.32
CA SER A 7 52.60 -22.00 -11.61
C SER A 7 51.84 -21.39 -10.44
N GLY A 8 51.72 -20.06 -10.45
CA GLY A 8 50.70 -19.24 -9.81
C GLY A 8 50.18 -19.74 -8.46
N ALA A 9 50.75 -19.23 -7.37
CA ALA A 9 50.10 -19.25 -6.06
C ALA A 9 48.77 -18.48 -6.18
N ARG A 10 47.70 -19.17 -6.59
CA ARG A 10 46.37 -18.58 -6.80
C ARG A 10 45.92 -17.94 -5.50
N VAL A 11 45.78 -16.62 -5.51
CA VAL A 11 45.35 -15.83 -4.37
C VAL A 11 43.83 -15.90 -4.26
N TRP A 12 43.34 -16.18 -3.04
CA TRP A 12 41.94 -16.32 -2.72
C TRP A 12 41.52 -15.30 -1.66
N TRP A 13 40.26 -14.89 -1.75
CA TRP A 13 39.55 -14.12 -0.75
C TRP A 13 38.25 -14.85 -0.40
N TYR A 14 37.78 -14.67 0.83
CA TYR A 14 36.47 -15.16 1.27
C TYR A 14 35.73 -14.10 2.07
N ALA A 15 34.41 -14.15 2.06
CA ALA A 15 33.54 -13.26 2.82
C ALA A 15 32.48 -14.06 3.58
N ASN A 16 32.48 -13.94 4.91
CA ASN A 16 31.43 -14.45 5.78
C ASN A 16 30.50 -13.28 6.12
N GLY A 17 29.33 -13.21 5.48
CA GLY A 17 28.44 -12.05 5.60
C GLY A 17 29.06 -10.78 5.00
N THR A 18 29.25 -9.74 5.82
CA THR A 18 29.77 -8.42 5.36
C THR A 18 31.28 -8.25 5.53
N GLN A 19 31.97 -9.23 6.13
CA GLN A 19 33.41 -9.13 6.41
C GLN A 19 34.23 -9.93 5.39
N GLN A 20 35.06 -9.22 4.61
CA GLN A 20 35.96 -9.82 3.62
C GLN A 20 37.34 -10.09 4.22
N HIS A 21 37.88 -11.27 3.94
CA HIS A 21 39.19 -11.76 4.41
C HIS A 21 40.05 -12.19 3.21
N GLY A 22 41.32 -11.80 3.23
CA GLY A 22 42.33 -12.15 2.22
C GLY A 22 43.39 -11.06 2.08
N PRO A 23 44.45 -11.26 1.28
CA PRO A 23 44.72 -12.42 0.41
C PRO A 23 45.23 -13.66 1.17
N ILE A 24 44.66 -14.84 0.88
CA ILE A 24 45.12 -16.13 1.42
C ILE A 24 45.38 -17.15 0.30
N SER A 25 46.16 -18.18 0.59
CA SER A 25 46.44 -19.26 -0.38
C SER A 25 45.29 -20.27 -0.45
N ALA A 26 45.21 -21.02 -1.55
CA ALA A 26 44.20 -22.08 -1.72
C ALA A 26 44.28 -23.17 -0.62
N HIS A 27 45.49 -23.46 -0.13
CA HIS A 27 45.70 -24.43 0.94
C HIS A 27 45.17 -23.90 2.28
N GLU A 28 45.39 -22.62 2.55
CA GLU A 28 44.90 -21.93 3.73
C GLU A 28 43.36 -21.86 3.74
N LEU A 29 42.74 -21.55 2.60
CA LEU A 29 41.28 -21.53 2.46
C LEU A 29 40.66 -22.92 2.75
N LYS A 30 41.29 -24.00 2.26
CA LYS A 30 40.86 -25.38 2.55
C LYS A 30 40.97 -25.73 4.03
N ARG A 31 42.02 -25.25 4.70
CA ARG A 31 42.19 -25.44 6.16
C ARG A 31 41.08 -24.74 6.93
N ILE A 32 40.80 -23.47 6.62
CA ILE A 32 39.72 -22.69 7.27
C ILE A 32 38.36 -23.37 7.05
N ALA A 33 38.11 -23.92 5.86
CA ALA A 33 36.89 -24.68 5.57
C ALA A 33 36.81 -25.99 6.37
N ALA A 34 37.93 -26.71 6.54
CA ALA A 34 37.99 -27.92 7.35
C ALA A 34 37.84 -27.66 8.86
N GLU A 35 38.30 -26.50 9.34
CA GLU A 35 38.19 -26.05 10.73
C GLU A 35 36.82 -25.44 11.07
N GLY A 36 35.90 -25.34 10.10
CA GLY A 36 34.56 -24.78 10.29
C GLY A 36 34.50 -23.24 10.31
N GLY A 37 35.59 -22.56 9.92
CA GLY A 37 35.65 -21.10 9.84
C GLY A 37 35.04 -20.50 8.58
N LEU A 38 34.64 -21.33 7.60
CA LEU A 38 33.99 -20.92 6.36
C LEU A 38 32.57 -21.49 6.28
N GLN A 39 31.57 -20.61 6.25
CA GLN A 39 30.17 -21.03 6.11
C GLN A 39 29.89 -21.57 4.68
N PRO A 40 28.93 -22.50 4.49
CA PRO A 40 28.61 -23.04 3.16
C PRO A 40 28.11 -22.00 2.15
N ASP A 41 27.46 -20.94 2.63
CA ASP A 41 26.96 -19.80 1.86
C ASP A 41 27.99 -18.66 1.73
N ALA A 42 29.16 -18.79 2.39
CA ALA A 42 30.22 -17.80 2.31
C ALA A 42 30.69 -17.61 0.87
N LEU A 43 30.93 -16.38 0.48
CA LEU A 43 31.36 -16.06 -0.87
C LEU A 43 32.89 -16.19 -0.97
N VAL A 44 33.37 -16.94 -1.95
CA VAL A 44 34.80 -17.08 -2.27
C VAL A 44 35.10 -16.50 -3.64
N TRP A 45 36.24 -15.83 -3.75
CA TRP A 45 36.72 -15.26 -5.00
C TRP A 45 38.21 -15.54 -5.16
N ARG A 46 38.61 -15.77 -6.40
CA ARG A 46 40.02 -15.95 -6.77
C ARG A 46 40.40 -14.92 -7.82
N GLU A 47 41.67 -14.55 -7.81
CA GLU A 47 42.22 -13.65 -8.81
C GLU A 47 41.93 -14.14 -10.24
N GLY A 48 41.28 -13.30 -11.05
CA GLY A 48 40.84 -13.61 -12.41
C GLY A 48 39.42 -14.19 -12.54
N MET A 49 38.63 -14.28 -11.46
CA MET A 49 37.22 -14.68 -11.52
C MET A 49 36.31 -13.45 -11.75
N ALA A 50 35.29 -13.59 -12.60
CA ALA A 50 34.38 -12.49 -12.93
C ALA A 50 33.49 -12.07 -11.75
N GLU A 51 33.07 -13.02 -10.91
CA GLU A 51 32.14 -12.81 -9.80
C GLU A 51 32.49 -13.70 -8.60
N TRP A 52 31.98 -13.35 -7.42
CA TRP A 52 32.10 -14.14 -6.20
C TRP A 52 31.18 -15.37 -6.27
N ILE A 53 31.68 -16.54 -5.88
CA ILE A 53 30.92 -17.80 -5.93
C ILE A 53 30.78 -18.36 -4.51
N ALA A 54 29.65 -18.98 -4.18
CA ALA A 54 29.46 -19.63 -2.88
C ALA A 54 30.48 -20.77 -2.64
N ALA A 55 31.02 -20.85 -1.42
CA ALA A 55 32.03 -21.82 -1.02
C ALA A 55 31.56 -23.28 -1.23
N SER A 56 30.27 -23.55 -0.98
CA SER A 56 29.62 -24.83 -1.25
C SER A 56 29.61 -25.25 -2.74
N SER A 57 29.69 -24.29 -3.66
CA SER A 57 29.76 -24.57 -5.11
C SER A 57 31.17 -24.96 -5.56
N VAL A 58 32.20 -24.72 -4.74
CA VAL A 58 33.57 -25.12 -5.04
C VAL A 58 33.77 -26.58 -4.61
N ARG A 59 33.72 -27.48 -5.61
CA ARG A 59 33.88 -28.93 -5.41
C ARG A 59 35.15 -29.25 -4.62
N GLY A 60 35.02 -29.95 -3.50
CA GLY A 60 36.14 -30.37 -2.64
C GLY A 60 36.75 -29.26 -1.77
N LEU A 61 36.08 -28.11 -1.63
CA LEU A 61 36.46 -27.07 -0.66
C LEU A 61 35.89 -27.35 0.74
N MET A 62 34.69 -27.92 0.81
CA MET A 62 34.03 -28.25 2.07
C MET A 62 34.20 -29.74 2.39
N PRO A 63 34.41 -30.12 3.67
CA PRO A 63 34.23 -31.50 4.08
C PRO A 63 32.79 -31.92 3.76
N GLU A 64 32.60 -33.09 3.13
CA GLU A 64 31.26 -33.57 2.78
C GLU A 64 30.44 -33.72 4.06
N THR A 65 29.49 -32.81 4.26
CA THR A 65 28.47 -32.96 5.30
C THR A 65 27.75 -34.28 5.02
N PRO A 66 27.52 -35.13 6.05
CA PRO A 66 26.65 -36.29 5.90
C PRO A 66 25.35 -35.86 5.22
N PRO A 67 24.78 -36.66 4.30
CA PRO A 67 23.55 -36.29 3.62
C PRO A 67 22.54 -35.83 4.66
N PRO A 68 21.86 -34.68 4.45
CA PRO A 68 20.88 -34.21 5.40
C PRO A 68 19.93 -35.36 5.66
N ALA A 69 19.75 -35.71 6.94
CA ALA A 69 18.67 -36.59 7.34
C ALA A 69 17.40 -36.13 6.60
N PRO A 70 16.56 -37.04 6.08
CA PRO A 70 15.39 -36.67 5.31
C PRO A 70 14.70 -35.54 6.06
N ALA A 71 14.54 -34.41 5.38
CA ALA A 71 13.89 -33.24 5.95
C ALA A 71 12.60 -33.74 6.63
N PRO A 72 12.24 -33.24 7.83
CA PRO A 72 10.88 -33.48 8.30
C PRO A 72 9.97 -33.11 7.13
N ASP A 73 9.14 -34.05 6.72
CA ASP A 73 8.16 -33.85 5.67
C ASP A 73 7.49 -32.49 5.95
N PHE A 74 7.82 -31.48 5.15
CA PHE A 74 7.07 -30.22 5.16
C PHE A 74 5.69 -30.40 4.49
N THR A 75 5.22 -31.65 4.35
CA THR A 75 3.81 -32.02 4.42
C THR A 75 3.34 -32.14 5.87
N GLU A 76 3.75 -31.23 6.75
CA GLU A 76 2.74 -30.70 7.65
C GLU A 76 1.84 -29.82 6.77
N VAL A 77 0.91 -30.45 6.06
CA VAL A 77 -0.34 -29.79 5.68
C VAL A 77 -0.90 -29.35 7.02
N SER A 78 -0.59 -28.12 7.41
CA SER A 78 -1.23 -27.47 8.55
C SER A 78 -2.70 -27.80 8.38
N PRO A 79 -3.31 -28.57 9.32
CA PRO A 79 -4.65 -29.07 9.12
C PRO A 79 -5.51 -27.89 8.72
N ALA A 80 -6.26 -28.05 7.62
CA ALA A 80 -7.17 -27.01 7.17
C ALA A 80 -7.91 -26.50 8.41
N PRO A 81 -7.91 -25.18 8.69
CA PRO A 81 -8.48 -24.65 9.91
C PRO A 81 -9.86 -25.26 10.09
N ALA A 82 -10.11 -25.86 11.27
CA ALA A 82 -11.37 -26.53 11.56
C ALA A 82 -12.53 -25.64 11.11
N PRO A 83 -13.65 -26.19 10.59
CA PRO A 83 -14.80 -25.38 10.21
C PRO A 83 -15.20 -24.46 11.39
N GLY A 84 -15.02 -23.14 11.20
CA GLY A 84 -15.27 -22.13 12.25
C GLY A 84 -14.04 -21.60 12.98
N ALA A 85 -12.84 -22.11 12.71
CA ALA A 85 -11.60 -21.52 13.23
C ALA A 85 -11.38 -20.11 12.65
N PRO A 86 -10.91 -19.15 13.47
CA PRO A 86 -10.67 -17.80 13.02
C PRO A 86 -9.60 -17.79 11.91
N PRO A 87 -9.72 -16.90 10.91
CA PRO A 87 -8.77 -16.84 9.80
C PRO A 87 -7.35 -16.56 10.33
N ALA A 88 -6.31 -17.06 9.65
CA ALA A 88 -4.92 -17.01 10.11
C ALA A 88 -4.44 -15.62 10.58
N TRP A 89 -4.94 -14.55 9.95
CA TRP A 89 -4.61 -13.18 10.37
C TRP A 89 -5.15 -12.81 11.76
N ALA A 90 -6.28 -13.39 12.19
CA ALA A 90 -6.86 -13.14 13.50
C ALA A 90 -6.07 -13.82 14.64
N ALA A 91 -5.34 -14.91 14.33
CA ALA A 91 -4.40 -15.51 15.25
C ALA A 91 -3.08 -14.71 15.36
N ALA A 92 -2.65 -14.08 14.25
CA ALA A 92 -1.46 -13.23 14.21
C ALA A 92 -1.63 -11.92 15.01
N SER A 93 -2.85 -11.38 15.09
CA SER A 93 -3.23 -10.22 15.91
C SER A 93 -2.90 -10.34 17.41
N ALA A 94 -2.65 -11.55 17.93
CA ALA A 94 -2.45 -11.79 19.37
C ALA A 94 -1.04 -11.46 19.88
N ARG A 95 -0.08 -11.08 19.01
CA ARG A 95 1.28 -10.74 19.45
C ARG A 95 1.38 -9.26 19.80
N PRO A 96 1.79 -8.90 21.03
CA PRO A 96 1.99 -7.52 21.40
C PRO A 96 3.25 -7.00 20.71
N VAL A 97 3.08 -6.13 19.71
CA VAL A 97 4.15 -5.29 19.19
C VAL A 97 4.11 -4.01 20.03
N ASP A 98 5.05 -3.88 20.98
CA ASP A 98 5.49 -2.66 21.66
C ASP A 98 4.44 -1.56 21.93
N ASN A 99 3.50 -1.72 22.87
CA ASN A 99 2.56 -0.66 23.35
C ASN A 99 2.04 0.33 22.27
N GLU A 100 1.90 -0.14 21.04
CA GLU A 100 1.66 0.68 19.87
C GLU A 100 0.22 0.46 19.42
N ALA A 101 -0.51 1.53 19.11
CA ALA A 101 -1.94 1.44 18.83
C ALA A 101 -2.24 0.54 17.61
N PRO A 102 -2.92 -0.61 17.75
CA PRO A 102 -3.07 -1.59 16.67
C PRO A 102 -3.67 -1.00 15.38
N TRP A 103 -4.52 0.01 15.50
CA TRP A 103 -5.19 0.67 14.39
C TRP A 103 -4.77 2.13 14.25
N PHE A 104 -5.02 2.73 13.08
CA PHE A 104 -4.76 4.16 12.91
C PHE A 104 -5.70 4.99 13.82
N ALA A 105 -5.12 5.70 14.80
CA ALA A 105 -5.85 6.40 15.85
C ALA A 105 -6.33 7.81 15.43
N VAL A 106 -7.23 7.91 14.46
CA VAL A 106 -7.84 9.21 14.08
C VAL A 106 -9.22 9.38 14.71
N SER A 107 -9.57 10.58 15.19
CA SER A 107 -10.96 10.83 15.61
C SER A 107 -11.94 10.71 14.46
N THR A 108 -13.14 10.21 14.77
CA THR A 108 -14.28 10.14 13.85
C THR A 108 -14.65 11.50 13.27
N ARG A 109 -14.58 12.57 14.08
CA ARG A 109 -14.80 13.94 13.62
C ARG A 109 -13.80 14.36 12.56
N LYS A 110 -12.51 14.14 12.80
CA LYS A 110 -11.45 14.53 11.84
C LYS A 110 -11.56 13.71 10.56
N LEU A 111 -11.86 12.41 10.66
CA LEU A 111 -12.14 11.56 9.51
C LEU A 111 -13.28 12.13 8.66
N LEU A 112 -14.42 12.43 9.28
CA LEU A 112 -15.59 12.98 8.60
C LEU A 112 -15.28 14.32 7.92
N VAL A 113 -14.74 15.28 8.67
CA VAL A 113 -14.45 16.62 8.18
C VAL A 113 -13.41 16.56 7.05
N MET A 114 -12.28 15.89 7.26
CA MET A 114 -11.25 15.81 6.24
C MET A 114 -11.73 15.10 4.99
N SER A 115 -12.51 14.01 5.09
CA SER A 115 -13.01 13.31 3.91
C SER A 115 -13.97 14.17 3.09
N ILE A 116 -14.88 14.92 3.72
CA ILE A 116 -15.79 15.82 3.00
C ILE A 116 -14.99 16.92 2.29
N PHE A 117 -14.09 17.59 3.01
CA PHE A 117 -13.34 18.71 2.45
C PHE A 117 -12.16 18.30 1.56
N THR A 118 -11.86 17.02 1.42
CA THR A 118 -10.83 16.54 0.50
C THR A 118 -11.40 15.65 -0.59
N PHE A 119 -12.68 15.76 -0.92
CA PHE A 119 -13.29 14.95 -1.99
C PHE A 119 -13.02 13.44 -1.82
N SER A 120 -13.19 12.96 -0.59
CA SER A 120 -12.92 11.58 -0.18
C SER A 120 -11.45 11.11 -0.28
N PHE A 121 -10.49 11.96 -0.68
CA PHE A 121 -9.06 11.60 -0.67
C PHE A 121 -8.57 11.24 0.73
N TYR A 122 -9.09 11.87 1.78
CA TYR A 122 -8.74 11.48 3.14
C TYR A 122 -9.24 10.08 3.50
N SER A 123 -10.35 9.60 2.92
CA SER A 123 -10.80 8.21 3.08
C SER A 123 -9.81 7.23 2.44
N LEU A 124 -9.23 7.57 1.29
CA LEU A 124 -8.15 6.80 0.67
C LEU A 124 -6.91 6.75 1.57
N TYR A 125 -6.48 7.90 2.10
CA TYR A 125 -5.39 7.97 3.07
C TYR A 125 -5.68 7.14 4.33
N TRP A 126 -6.91 7.18 4.82
CA TRP A 126 -7.37 6.38 5.95
C TRP A 126 -7.22 4.88 5.67
N PHE A 127 -7.72 4.39 4.54
CA PHE A 127 -7.54 2.98 4.14
C PHE A 127 -6.07 2.59 4.06
N TYR A 128 -5.24 3.45 3.44
CA TYR A 128 -3.80 3.23 3.36
C TYR A 128 -3.19 3.07 4.76
N LYS A 129 -3.48 3.99 5.69
CA LYS A 129 -2.94 3.93 7.06
C LYS A 129 -3.43 2.71 7.82
N GLN A 130 -4.69 2.31 7.64
CA GLN A 130 -5.21 1.09 8.27
C GLN A 130 -4.51 -0.16 7.74
N TRP A 131 -4.38 -0.29 6.41
CA TRP A 131 -3.64 -1.40 5.80
C TRP A 131 -2.16 -1.38 6.14
N TRP A 132 -1.57 -0.20 6.34
CA TRP A 132 -0.19 -0.07 6.80
C TRP A 132 -0.02 -0.60 8.24
N ARG A 133 -0.98 -0.35 9.14
CA ARG A 133 -0.97 -0.97 10.48
C ARG A 133 -1.19 -2.48 10.45
N VAL A 134 -2.10 -2.95 9.58
CA VAL A 134 -2.30 -4.39 9.35
C VAL A 134 -1.01 -5.06 8.86
N LYS A 135 -0.33 -4.44 7.90
CA LYS A 135 0.95 -4.92 7.37
C LYS A 135 2.00 -5.10 8.46
N GLN A 136 2.18 -4.10 9.32
CA GLN A 136 3.16 -4.16 10.41
C GLN A 136 2.84 -5.24 11.43
N ARG A 137 1.58 -5.32 11.88
CA ARG A 137 1.17 -6.30 12.89
C ARG A 137 1.27 -7.73 12.41
N GLU A 138 0.90 -7.97 11.15
CA GLU A 138 0.83 -9.32 10.60
C GLU A 138 2.11 -9.75 9.88
N GLY A 139 3.06 -8.83 9.65
CA GLY A 139 4.27 -9.11 8.88
C GLY A 139 3.97 -9.58 7.45
N SER A 140 2.85 -9.15 6.86
CA SER A 140 2.39 -9.65 5.56
C SER A 140 2.95 -8.85 4.38
N ASP A 141 3.12 -9.51 3.23
CA ASP A 141 3.60 -8.88 1.98
C ASP A 141 2.52 -8.10 1.22
N ILE A 142 1.48 -7.64 1.92
CA ILE A 142 0.45 -6.81 1.29
C ILE A 142 1.03 -5.46 0.86
N LEU A 143 0.44 -4.89 -0.19
CA LEU A 143 0.71 -3.53 -0.67
C LEU A 143 -0.40 -2.60 -0.16
N PRO A 144 -0.19 -1.81 0.92
CA PRO A 144 -1.25 -1.03 1.55
C PRO A 144 -1.87 0.01 0.62
N PHE A 145 -1.04 0.63 -0.22
CA PHE A 145 -1.47 1.64 -1.18
C PHE A 145 -2.50 1.08 -2.16
N TRP A 146 -2.22 -0.07 -2.80
CA TRP A 146 -3.15 -0.66 -3.77
C TRP A 146 -4.44 -1.16 -3.13
N ARG A 147 -4.39 -1.68 -1.90
CA ARG A 147 -5.62 -2.03 -1.17
C ARG A 147 -6.48 -0.82 -0.82
N ALA A 148 -5.88 0.36 -0.70
CA ALA A 148 -6.60 1.60 -0.51
C ALA A 148 -7.19 2.12 -1.81
N VAL A 149 -6.43 2.13 -2.91
CA VAL A 149 -6.92 2.51 -4.26
C VAL A 149 -8.10 1.63 -4.67
N PHE A 150 -8.00 0.33 -4.38
CA PHE A 150 -9.06 -0.65 -4.64
C PHE A 150 -9.89 -0.97 -3.40
N ALA A 151 -10.18 0.04 -2.57
CA ALA A 151 -10.90 -0.12 -1.30
C ALA A 151 -12.24 -0.86 -1.43
N ILE A 152 -12.92 -0.76 -2.57
CA ILE A 152 -14.18 -1.49 -2.85
C ILE A 152 -14.03 -3.00 -2.62
N PHE A 153 -12.93 -3.61 -3.06
CA PHE A 153 -12.70 -5.06 -2.89
C PHE A 153 -12.23 -5.42 -1.47
N PHE A 154 -11.59 -4.48 -0.78
CA PHE A 154 -10.88 -4.76 0.46
C PHE A 154 -11.58 -4.24 1.73
N ALA A 155 -12.59 -3.36 1.61
CA ALA A 155 -13.29 -2.76 2.74
C ALA A 155 -13.89 -3.81 3.68
N HIS A 156 -14.60 -4.80 3.14
CA HIS A 156 -15.16 -5.89 3.95
C HIS A 156 -14.08 -6.65 4.73
N SER A 157 -12.98 -6.99 4.07
CA SER A 157 -11.86 -7.69 4.71
C SER A 157 -11.22 -6.88 5.84
N LEU A 158 -11.12 -5.55 5.68
CA LEU A 158 -10.61 -4.66 6.71
C LEU A 158 -11.56 -4.58 7.91
N PHE A 159 -12.86 -4.40 7.66
CA PHE A 159 -13.87 -4.30 8.72
C PHE A 159 -13.99 -5.60 9.50
N LYS A 160 -13.87 -6.76 8.84
CA LYS A 160 -13.82 -8.06 9.51
C LYS A 160 -12.63 -8.14 10.47
N ARG A 161 -11.49 -7.53 10.13
CA ARG A 161 -10.30 -7.46 10.98
C ARG A 161 -10.48 -6.62 12.23
N ILE A 162 -11.05 -5.43 12.07
CA ILE A 162 -11.39 -4.55 13.20
C ILE A 162 -12.39 -5.26 14.13
N ARG A 163 -13.43 -5.89 13.56
CA ARG A 163 -14.43 -6.64 14.33
C ARG A 163 -13.81 -7.79 15.12
N ALA A 164 -13.01 -8.64 14.48
CA ALA A 164 -12.43 -9.80 15.16
C ALA A 164 -11.50 -9.40 16.31
N GLU A 165 -10.78 -8.28 16.18
CA GLU A 165 -9.99 -7.78 17.31
C GLU A 165 -10.85 -7.18 18.42
N ALA A 166 -11.95 -6.51 18.10
CA ALA A 166 -12.90 -6.09 19.13
C ALA A 166 -13.51 -7.28 19.88
N ASP A 167 -13.87 -8.34 19.15
CA ASP A 167 -14.36 -9.61 19.71
C ASP A 167 -13.29 -10.24 20.63
N ALA A 168 -12.02 -10.30 20.19
CA ALA A 168 -10.90 -10.82 20.98
C ALA A 168 -10.60 -9.96 22.22
N ALA A 169 -10.74 -8.65 22.11
CA ALA A 169 -10.61 -7.70 23.21
C ALA A 169 -11.84 -7.67 24.14
N ARG A 170 -12.88 -8.46 23.82
CA ARG A 170 -14.16 -8.55 24.54
C ARG A 170 -14.89 -7.20 24.66
N LEU A 171 -14.79 -6.37 23.63
CA LEU A 171 -15.44 -5.07 23.59
C LEU A 171 -16.91 -5.21 23.15
N PRO A 172 -17.88 -4.63 23.88
CA PRO A 172 -19.27 -4.62 23.44
C PRO A 172 -19.43 -3.72 22.21
N HIS A 173 -20.01 -4.27 21.13
CA HIS A 173 -20.32 -3.53 19.90
C HIS A 173 -21.50 -4.14 19.12
N SER A 174 -22.18 -3.31 18.33
CA SER A 174 -23.17 -3.72 17.32
C SER A 174 -22.60 -3.66 15.89
N PHE A 175 -21.28 -3.49 15.75
CA PHE A 175 -20.64 -3.30 14.46
C PHE A 175 -20.70 -4.54 13.56
N GLU A 176 -21.32 -4.40 12.39
CA GLU A 176 -21.42 -5.45 11.38
C GLU A 176 -20.58 -5.14 10.14
N ALA A 177 -19.50 -5.89 9.96
CA ALA A 177 -18.55 -5.71 8.86
C ALA A 177 -19.16 -5.88 7.46
N GLY A 178 -20.15 -6.77 7.29
CA GLY A 178 -20.83 -7.00 6.01
C GLY A 178 -21.68 -5.79 5.61
N THR A 179 -22.63 -5.43 6.48
CA THR A 179 -23.56 -4.30 6.29
C THR A 179 -22.81 -3.00 6.02
N MET A 180 -21.76 -2.69 6.78
CA MET A 180 -20.97 -1.47 6.58
C MET A 180 -20.16 -1.47 5.28
N ALA A 181 -19.67 -2.62 4.84
CA ALA A 181 -18.96 -2.73 3.57
C ALA A 181 -19.91 -2.55 2.38
N VAL A 182 -21.08 -3.18 2.42
CA VAL A 182 -22.12 -2.99 1.37
C VAL A 182 -22.56 -1.53 1.34
N ALA A 183 -22.85 -0.92 2.49
CA ALA A 183 -23.21 0.49 2.56
C ALA A 183 -22.09 1.39 1.99
N PHE A 184 -20.83 1.13 2.33
CA PHE A 184 -19.69 1.88 1.80
C PHE A 184 -19.64 1.80 0.26
N ILE A 185 -19.77 0.59 -0.30
CA ILE A 185 -19.71 0.35 -1.74
C ILE A 185 -20.89 1.05 -2.44
N VAL A 186 -22.11 0.85 -1.94
CA VAL A 186 -23.32 1.47 -2.49
C VAL A 186 -23.21 2.98 -2.47
N LEU A 187 -22.89 3.60 -1.34
CA LEU A 187 -22.74 5.06 -1.27
C LEU A 187 -21.59 5.56 -2.14
N SER A 188 -20.48 4.82 -2.26
CA SER A 188 -19.36 5.24 -3.11
C SER A 188 -19.70 5.22 -4.60
N LEU A 189 -20.66 4.37 -5.01
CA LEU A 189 -21.02 4.18 -6.42
C LEU A 189 -22.31 4.87 -6.83
N VAL A 190 -23.24 5.14 -5.90
CA VAL A 190 -24.57 5.70 -6.22
C VAL A 190 -24.49 7.06 -6.90
N GLY A 191 -23.47 7.87 -6.59
CA GLY A 191 -23.27 9.18 -7.20
C GLY A 191 -23.11 9.13 -8.73
N ASN A 192 -22.60 8.04 -9.29
CA ASN A 192 -22.44 7.87 -10.74
C ASN A 192 -23.78 7.75 -11.50
N PHE A 193 -24.88 7.50 -10.78
CA PHE A 193 -26.22 7.30 -11.33
C PHE A 193 -27.17 8.48 -11.02
N LEU A 194 -26.69 9.53 -10.36
CA LEU A 194 -27.50 10.66 -9.92
C LEU A 194 -27.20 11.93 -10.73
N PRO A 195 -28.20 12.75 -11.03
CA PRO A 195 -28.00 13.98 -11.80
C PRO A 195 -27.53 15.16 -10.95
N GLY A 196 -26.74 16.03 -11.57
CA GLY A 196 -26.34 17.34 -11.03
C GLY A 196 -25.78 17.28 -9.60
N PRO A 197 -26.31 18.07 -8.66
CA PRO A 197 -25.77 18.19 -7.30
C PRO A 197 -25.95 16.93 -6.45
N LEU A 198 -26.87 16.02 -6.83
CA LEU A 198 -27.13 14.79 -6.07
C LEU A 198 -25.93 13.83 -6.11
N THR A 199 -25.01 13.98 -7.07
CA THR A 199 -23.73 13.26 -7.14
C THR A 199 -22.91 13.39 -5.84
N LEU A 200 -23.05 14.51 -5.12
CA LEU A 200 -22.36 14.78 -3.85
C LEU A 200 -22.77 13.82 -2.72
N VAL A 201 -23.85 13.06 -2.86
CA VAL A 201 -24.22 12.02 -1.88
C VAL A 201 -23.12 10.97 -1.72
N ALA A 202 -22.29 10.75 -2.74
CA ALA A 202 -21.17 9.82 -2.67
C ALA A 202 -20.12 10.22 -1.61
N MET A 203 -20.07 11.52 -1.28
CA MET A 203 -19.21 12.03 -0.19
C MET A 203 -19.68 11.55 1.19
N LEU A 204 -20.95 11.18 1.33
CA LEU A 204 -21.49 10.61 2.57
C LEU A 204 -21.03 9.16 2.81
N SER A 205 -20.33 8.54 1.87
CA SER A 205 -19.68 7.22 2.07
C SER A 205 -18.75 7.20 3.29
N VAL A 206 -18.17 8.33 3.70
CA VAL A 206 -17.36 8.40 4.92
C VAL A 206 -18.15 8.03 6.19
N LEU A 207 -19.47 8.26 6.21
CA LEU A 207 -20.32 7.94 7.36
C LEU A 207 -20.25 6.45 7.69
N THR A 208 -20.08 5.58 6.69
CA THR A 208 -19.97 4.13 6.89
C THR A 208 -18.63 3.71 7.47
N LEU A 209 -17.59 4.55 7.37
CA LEU A 209 -16.28 4.34 7.98
C LEU A 209 -16.26 4.71 9.46
N THR A 210 -17.19 5.57 9.90
CA THR A 210 -17.16 6.11 11.28
C THR A 210 -17.36 5.05 12.37
N PRO A 211 -18.27 4.05 12.24
CA PRO A 211 -18.42 3.02 13.27
C PRO A 211 -17.18 2.11 13.33
N ALA A 212 -16.56 1.83 12.18
CA ALA A 212 -15.32 1.06 12.11
C ALA A 212 -14.17 1.82 12.78
N GLN A 213 -14.05 3.12 12.52
CA GLN A 213 -13.03 3.96 13.15
C GLN A 213 -13.24 4.14 14.65
N GLU A 214 -14.48 4.29 15.10
CA GLU A 214 -14.79 4.37 16.53
C GLU A 214 -14.40 3.07 17.25
N LEU A 215 -14.75 1.92 16.66
CA LEU A 215 -14.37 0.63 17.22
C LEU A 215 -12.84 0.45 17.25
N ALA A 216 -12.15 0.84 16.18
CA ALA A 216 -10.69 0.86 16.12
C ALA A 216 -10.06 1.74 17.22
N ASN A 217 -10.63 2.94 17.46
CA ASN A 217 -10.17 3.82 18.53
C ASN A 217 -10.41 3.22 19.93
N ARG A 218 -11.52 2.52 20.14
CA ARG A 218 -11.81 1.83 21.41
C ARG A 218 -10.84 0.67 21.66
N ILE A 219 -10.51 -0.12 20.62
CA ILE A 219 -9.47 -1.16 20.69
C ILE A 219 -8.13 -0.50 21.04
N ASN A 220 -7.75 0.58 20.35
CA ASN A 220 -6.51 1.29 20.62
C ASN A 220 -6.42 1.80 22.06
N ALA A 221 -7.49 2.37 22.60
CA ALA A 221 -7.51 2.89 23.97
C ALA A 221 -7.34 1.78 25.03
N GLN A 222 -7.75 0.54 24.73
CA GLN A 222 -7.56 -0.61 25.62
C GLN A 222 -6.15 -1.20 25.52
N VAL A 223 -5.57 -1.25 24.31
CA VAL A 223 -4.26 -1.87 24.05
C VAL A 223 -3.09 -0.93 24.30
N ALA A 224 -3.25 0.36 23.95
CA ALA A 224 -2.21 1.39 24.06
C ALA A 224 -2.82 2.71 24.58
N PRO A 225 -3.16 2.80 25.89
CA PRO A 225 -3.85 3.95 26.47
C PRO A 225 -3.12 5.28 26.32
N ASP A 226 -1.78 5.24 26.36
CA ASP A 226 -0.92 6.43 26.28
C ASP A 226 -0.67 6.89 24.83
N HIS A 227 -1.13 6.15 23.82
CA HIS A 227 -0.91 6.51 22.43
C HIS A 227 -1.77 7.72 22.02
N PRO A 228 -1.15 8.83 21.55
CA PRO A 228 -1.89 10.04 21.26
C PRO A 228 -2.83 9.87 20.06
N ARG A 229 -4.10 10.26 20.24
CA ARG A 229 -5.09 10.28 19.16
C ARG A 229 -4.85 11.46 18.21
N ASN A 230 -4.93 11.20 16.91
CA ASN A 230 -4.79 12.18 15.85
C ASN A 230 -6.07 13.02 15.71
N ASP A 231 -6.21 14.02 16.58
CA ASP A 231 -7.41 14.87 16.68
C ASP A 231 -7.19 16.32 16.31
N ARG A 232 -5.94 16.77 16.33
CA ARG A 232 -5.60 18.17 16.07
C ARG A 232 -5.53 18.45 14.58
N TYR A 233 -5.97 19.63 14.18
CA TYR A 233 -5.82 20.10 12.80
C TYR A 233 -4.48 20.84 12.67
N SER A 234 -3.64 20.42 11.72
CA SER A 234 -2.46 21.19 11.33
C SER A 234 -2.86 22.34 10.42
N SER A 235 -1.99 23.33 10.24
CA SER A 235 -2.21 24.44 9.30
C SER A 235 -2.46 23.96 7.87
N LEU A 236 -1.80 22.86 7.47
CA LEU A 236 -2.04 22.20 6.17
C LEU A 236 -3.46 21.62 6.07
N ASN A 237 -3.97 21.01 7.15
CA ASN A 237 -5.36 20.52 7.16
C ASN A 237 -6.34 21.68 6.98
N ILE A 238 -6.10 22.81 7.67
CA ILE A 238 -6.96 23.99 7.56
C ILE A 238 -6.93 24.55 6.15
N THR A 239 -5.75 24.68 5.56
CA THR A 239 -5.57 25.15 4.18
C THR A 239 -6.31 24.24 3.19
N GLY A 240 -6.16 22.93 3.33
CA GLY A 240 -6.88 21.94 2.54
C GLY A 240 -8.40 22.04 2.71
N MET A 241 -8.87 22.26 3.95
CA MET A 241 -10.31 22.44 4.22
C MET A 241 -10.88 23.69 3.55
N VAL A 242 -10.18 24.82 3.60
CA VAL A 242 -10.63 26.06 2.95
C VAL A 242 -10.68 25.89 1.44
N LEU A 243 -9.62 25.35 0.82
CA LEU A 243 -9.56 25.12 -0.61
C LEU A 243 -10.65 24.13 -1.07
N GLY A 244 -10.78 23.01 -0.36
CA GLY A 244 -11.79 22.01 -0.68
C GLY A 244 -13.22 22.51 -0.47
N GLY A 245 -13.45 23.35 0.53
CA GLY A 245 -14.74 24.00 0.76
C GLY A 245 -15.12 24.94 -0.39
N LEU A 246 -14.16 25.75 -0.86
CA LEU A 246 -14.35 26.58 -2.04
C LEU A 246 -14.66 25.74 -3.28
N MET A 247 -13.91 24.66 -3.50
CA MET A 247 -14.17 23.74 -4.60
C MET A 247 -15.54 23.06 -4.49
N LEU A 248 -16.02 22.75 -3.28
CA LEU A 248 -17.32 22.13 -3.07
C LEU A 248 -18.46 23.09 -3.44
N VAL A 249 -18.32 24.37 -3.05
CA VAL A 249 -19.25 25.44 -3.46
C VAL A 249 -19.25 25.59 -4.98
N MET A 250 -18.07 25.60 -5.60
CA MET A 250 -17.96 25.70 -7.06
C MET A 250 -18.55 24.47 -7.77
N ALA A 251 -18.32 23.26 -7.26
CA ALA A 251 -18.89 22.03 -7.81
C ALA A 251 -20.42 22.05 -7.71
N PHE A 252 -20.97 22.48 -6.57
CA PHE A 252 -22.41 22.64 -6.39
C PHE A 252 -23.00 23.67 -7.36
N LEU A 253 -22.45 24.88 -7.40
CA LEU A 253 -22.91 25.95 -8.30
C LEU A 253 -22.79 25.52 -9.77
N GLY A 254 -21.68 24.89 -10.16
CA GLY A 254 -21.47 24.38 -11.51
C GLY A 254 -22.49 23.30 -11.89
N SER A 255 -22.84 22.41 -10.96
CA SER A 255 -23.87 21.39 -11.19
C SER A 255 -25.30 21.94 -11.34
N MET A 256 -25.52 23.22 -10.98
CA MET A 256 -26.80 23.91 -11.14
C MET A 256 -26.90 24.71 -12.45
N LEU A 257 -25.79 24.89 -13.17
CA LEU A 257 -25.79 25.64 -14.42
C LEU A 257 -26.45 24.79 -15.54
N PRO A 258 -27.46 25.34 -16.25
CA PRO A 258 -28.06 24.66 -17.37
C PRO A 258 -27.07 24.57 -18.54
N GLU A 259 -27.04 23.41 -19.20
CA GLU A 259 -26.11 23.07 -20.29
C GLU A 259 -26.17 24.06 -21.47
N GLU A 260 -27.33 24.68 -21.70
CA GLU A 260 -27.57 25.66 -22.77
C GLU A 260 -26.73 26.95 -22.61
N ALA A 261 -26.47 27.39 -21.38
CA ALA A 261 -25.70 28.61 -21.12
C ALA A 261 -24.20 28.46 -21.45
N ALA A 262 -23.70 27.21 -21.50
CA ALA A 262 -22.31 26.91 -21.85
C ALA A 262 -22.09 26.85 -23.38
N GLU A 263 -23.15 26.56 -24.16
CA GLU A 263 -23.06 26.39 -25.61
C GLU A 263 -23.20 27.71 -26.39
N GLU A 264 -23.86 28.72 -25.80
CA GLU A 264 -23.99 30.08 -26.37
C GLU A 264 -22.71 30.95 -26.28
N ALA A 265 -21.63 30.46 -25.67
CA ALA A 265 -20.34 31.12 -25.76
C ALA A 265 -19.95 31.27 -27.24
N PRO A 266 -19.70 32.50 -27.74
CA PRO A 266 -19.72 32.75 -29.17
C PRO A 266 -18.59 32.00 -29.87
N ARG A 267 -18.92 30.91 -30.55
CA ARG A 267 -18.09 30.34 -31.62
C ARG A 267 -18.04 31.38 -32.74
N ARG A 268 -17.13 32.35 -32.65
CA ARG A 268 -16.76 33.17 -33.81
C ARG A 268 -16.28 32.23 -34.91
N LYS A 269 -17.15 31.94 -35.89
CA LYS A 269 -16.76 31.23 -37.11
C LYS A 269 -15.69 32.08 -37.81
N PRO A 270 -14.47 31.57 -38.06
CA PRO A 270 -13.54 32.26 -38.94
C PRO A 270 -14.04 32.06 -40.37
N GLY A 271 -14.41 33.15 -41.04
CA GLY A 271 -14.78 33.13 -42.46
C GLY A 271 -16.28 33.18 -42.72
N SER A 272 -16.89 34.35 -42.51
CA SER A 272 -18.01 34.76 -43.35
C SER A 272 -17.53 35.97 -44.14
N SER A 273 -16.93 35.70 -45.29
CA SER A 273 -16.69 36.73 -46.31
C SER A 273 -18.05 37.14 -46.85
N ALA A 274 -18.51 38.33 -46.48
CA ALA A 274 -19.68 38.94 -47.11
C ALA A 274 -19.37 39.16 -48.61
N PRO A 275 -20.25 38.77 -49.55
CA PRO A 275 -20.09 39.19 -50.93
C PRO A 275 -20.32 40.71 -51.02
N VAL A 276 -19.31 41.40 -51.52
CA VAL A 276 -19.31 42.81 -51.87
C VAL A 276 -20.47 43.07 -52.84
N ALA A 277 -21.40 43.93 -52.45
CA ALA A 277 -22.43 44.45 -53.34
C ALA A 277 -21.74 45.33 -54.41
N LEU A 278 -21.68 44.84 -55.65
CA LEU A 278 -21.33 45.67 -56.80
C LEU A 278 -22.59 46.43 -57.24
N SER A 279 -22.60 47.74 -56.98
CA SER A 279 -23.54 48.68 -57.60
C SER A 279 -23.23 48.86 -59.10
N ALA A 280 -24.29 49.16 -59.86
CA ALA A 280 -24.44 49.17 -61.33
C ALA A 280 -23.50 50.12 -62.11
N PRO A 281 -23.61 50.17 -63.47
CA PRO A 281 -24.56 51.14 -64.02
C PRO A 281 -25.34 50.71 -65.29
N ASP A 282 -26.43 51.44 -65.50
CA ASP A 282 -27.30 51.57 -66.67
C ASP A 282 -26.65 51.37 -68.04
N SER A 283 -27.37 50.66 -68.92
CA SER A 283 -27.36 50.96 -70.36
C SER A 283 -28.64 50.47 -71.07
N LEU A 284 -29.53 51.45 -71.29
CA LEU A 284 -30.28 51.76 -72.51
C LEU A 284 -31.34 50.79 -73.08
N GLN A 285 -32.55 51.37 -73.12
CA GLN A 285 -33.69 51.10 -73.99
C GLN A 285 -33.32 50.89 -75.48
N ALA A 286 -33.96 49.91 -76.12
CA ALA A 286 -34.86 50.07 -77.28
C ALA A 286 -35.43 48.69 -77.70
#